data_AF-A0A961KA30-F1
#
_entry.id   AF-A0A961KA30-F1
#
_cell.length_a   1.000
_cell.length_b   1.000
_cell.length_c   1.000
_cell.angle_alpha   90.00
_cell.angle_beta   90.00
_cell.angle_gamma   90.00
#
_symmetry.space_group_name_H-M   'P 1'
#
loop_
_entity.id
_entity.type
_entity.pdbx_description
1 polymer ?
#
loop_
_entity_poly.entity_id
_entity_poly.type
_entity_poly.pdbx_seq_one_letter_code
_entity_poly.pdbx_strand_id
1 'polypeptide(L)'
;MKFASEFRDPVAAKGLLAAIAQKAEALGATREKPIHIMEICGGHTHSIFRYGLDKLVHEGIEFIHGPGCPVCVLPRARVDECIDLAERPEVIFTTFGDAMRVP
;
A
#
# COMPACT_ATOMS: atom_id res chain seq x y z
N MET A 1 -4.63 7.85 19.79
CA MET A 1 -5.67 7.88 18.75
C MET A 1 -6.80 6.97 19.19
N LYS A 2 -8.05 7.43 19.07
CA LYS A 2 -9.23 6.57 19.25
C LYS A 2 -9.11 5.37 18.30
N PHE A 3 -9.40 4.16 18.78
CA PHE A 3 -9.31 2.88 18.03
C PHE A 3 -7.91 2.30 17.75
N ALA A 4 -6.81 2.96 18.12
CA ALA A 4 -5.47 2.41 17.86
C ALA A 4 -5.16 1.15 18.66
N SER A 5 -5.67 1.02 19.88
CA SER A 5 -5.50 -0.19 20.71
C SER A 5 -6.46 -1.30 20.29
N GLU A 6 -7.69 -0.96 19.92
CA GLU A 6 -8.74 -1.92 19.55
C GLU A 6 -8.43 -2.67 18.25
N PHE A 7 -7.88 -1.98 17.24
CA PHE A 7 -7.49 -2.62 15.98
C PHE A 7 -6.03 -3.12 15.95
N ARG A 8 -5.28 -2.95 17.05
CA ARG A 8 -3.92 -3.51 17.20
C ARG A 8 -3.89 -4.60 18.27
N ASP A 9 -4.87 -5.50 18.21
CA ASP A 9 -4.96 -6.66 19.08
C ASP A 9 -4.37 -7.92 18.40
N PRO A 10 -3.29 -8.51 18.93
CA PRO A 10 -2.71 -9.73 18.39
C PRO A 10 -3.64 -10.95 18.52
N VAL A 11 -4.57 -10.97 19.48
CA VAL A 11 -5.53 -12.08 19.63
C VAL A 11 -6.54 -12.04 18.49
N ALA A 12 -7.17 -10.88 18.25
CA ALA A 12 -8.05 -10.68 17.11
C ALA A 12 -7.34 -10.97 15.76
N ALA A 13 -6.09 -10.51 15.60
CA ALA A 13 -5.32 -10.75 14.38
C ALA A 13 -5.10 -12.25 14.11
N LYS A 14 -4.71 -13.03 15.13
CA LYS A 14 -4.55 -14.49 14.99
C LYS A 14 -5.88 -15.18 14.63
N GLY A 15 -6.99 -14.73 15.23
CA GLY A 15 -8.32 -15.24 14.89
C GLY A 15 -8.69 -14.97 13.43
N LEU A 16 -8.40 -13.77 12.92
CA LEU A 16 -8.63 -13.43 11.51
C LEU A 16 -7.74 -14.24 10.57
N LEU A 17 -6.45 -14.43 10.89
CA LEU A 17 -5.55 -15.25 10.08
C LEU A 17 -6.06 -16.69 9.94
N ALA A 18 -6.55 -17.28 11.04
CA ALA A 18 -7.14 -18.62 11.01
C ALA A 18 -8.40 -18.67 10.13
N ALA A 19 -9.28 -17.68 10.24
CA ALA A 19 -10.50 -17.59 9.41
C ALA A 19 -10.18 -17.39 7.93
N ILE A 20 -9.16 -16.58 7.61
CA ILE A 20 -8.66 -16.37 6.25
C ILE A 20 -8.10 -17.67 5.68
N ALA A 21 -7.28 -18.40 6.45
CA ALA A 21 -6.71 -19.68 6.03
C ALA A 21 -7.80 -20.71 5.70
N GLN A 22 -8.83 -20.85 6.55
CA GLN A 22 -9.96 -21.75 6.27
C GLN A 22 -10.71 -21.39 4.98
N LYS A 23 -10.89 -20.10 4.71
CA LYS A 23 -11.53 -19.63 3.47
C LYS A 23 -10.66 -19.87 2.25
N ALA A 24 -9.36 -19.61 2.36
CA ALA A 24 -8.41 -19.84 1.27
C ALA A 24 -8.36 -21.33 0.89
N GLU A 25 -8.33 -22.22 1.88
CA GLU A 25 -8.38 -23.67 1.67
C GLU A 25 -9.69 -24.09 0.99
N ALA A 26 -10.83 -23.59 1.46
CA ALA A 26 -12.13 -23.89 0.86
C ALA A 26 -12.26 -23.39 -0.60
N LEU A 27 -11.49 -22.37 -0.99
CA LEU A 27 -11.40 -21.86 -2.35
C LEU A 27 -10.36 -22.61 -3.20
N GLY A 28 -9.63 -23.57 -2.61
CA GLY A 28 -8.59 -24.34 -3.28
C GLY A 28 -7.33 -23.53 -3.61
N ALA A 29 -7.01 -22.54 -2.77
CA ALA A 29 -5.84 -21.70 -2.94
C ALA A 29 -4.56 -22.50 -2.63
N THR A 30 -3.61 -22.55 -3.56
CA THR A 30 -2.30 -23.19 -3.34
C THR A 30 -1.18 -22.25 -3.78
N ARG A 31 0.07 -22.61 -3.51
CA ARG A 31 1.23 -21.85 -4.02
C ARG A 31 1.28 -21.80 -5.55
N GLU A 32 0.83 -22.86 -6.22
CA GLU A 32 0.81 -22.96 -7.69
C GLU A 32 -0.39 -22.23 -8.30
N LYS A 33 -1.43 -21.99 -7.50
CA LYS A 33 -2.64 -21.28 -7.91
C LYS A 33 -3.09 -20.31 -6.80
N PRO A 34 -2.34 -19.21 -6.59
CA PRO A 34 -2.64 -18.29 -5.52
C PRO A 34 -3.88 -17.44 -5.81
N ILE A 35 -4.56 -17.03 -4.75
CA ILE A 35 -5.54 -15.95 -4.78
C ILE A 35 -4.77 -14.64 -4.71
N HIS A 36 -4.93 -13.83 -5.75
CA HIS A 36 -4.32 -12.51 -5.82
C HIS A 36 -5.21 -11.47 -5.15
N ILE A 37 -4.63 -10.72 -4.22
CA ILE A 37 -5.28 -9.57 -3.56
C ILE A 37 -4.47 -8.33 -3.88
N MET A 38 -5.03 -7.44 -4.70
CA MET A 38 -4.38 -6.18 -5.04
C MET A 38 -4.77 -5.08 -4.05
N GLU A 39 -3.77 -4.38 -3.55
CA GLU A 39 -3.95 -3.11 -2.84
C GLU A 39 -3.39 -1.95 -3.67
N ILE A 40 -3.95 -0.75 -3.46
CA ILE A 40 -3.61 0.47 -4.21
C ILE A 40 -3.43 1.62 -3.21
N CYS A 41 -2.70 1.37 -2.12
CA CYS A 41 -2.39 2.37 -1.12
C CYS A 41 -1.03 2.10 -0.49
N GLY A 42 -0.06 3.01 -0.67
CA GLY A 42 1.28 2.85 -0.10
C GLY A 42 1.29 2.63 1.43
N GLY A 43 0.28 3.13 2.16
CA GLY A 43 0.11 2.86 3.58
C GLY A 43 -0.27 1.40 3.90
N HIS A 44 -1.04 0.74 3.02
CA HIS A 44 -1.31 -0.69 3.13
C HIS A 44 -0.08 -1.50 2.74
N THR A 45 0.62 -1.16 1.66
CA THR A 45 1.92 -1.77 1.33
C THR A 45 2.86 -1.72 2.53
N HIS A 46 3.04 -0.54 3.13
CA HIS A 46 3.87 -0.36 4.31
C HIS A 46 3.41 -1.24 5.48
N SER A 47 2.11 -1.31 5.74
CA SER A 47 1.56 -2.11 6.84
C SER A 47 1.77 -3.61 6.62
N ILE A 48 1.56 -4.10 5.39
CA ILE A 48 1.78 -5.51 5.01
C ILE A 48 3.22 -5.90 5.32
N PHE A 49 4.20 -5.16 4.82
CA PHE A 49 5.61 -5.47 5.06
C PHE A 49 6.04 -5.24 6.52
N ARG A 50 5.60 -4.14 7.14
CA ARG A 50 5.95 -3.80 8.53
C ARG A 50 5.53 -4.90 9.50
N TYR A 51 4.35 -5.48 9.29
CA TYR A 51 3.79 -6.52 10.13
C TYR A 51 4.04 -7.94 9.59
N GLY A 52 4.73 -8.07 8.44
CA GLY A 52 5.02 -9.35 7.79
C GLY A 52 3.76 -10.13 7.39
N LEU A 53 2.68 -9.46 7.04
CA LEU A 53 1.39 -10.10 6.74
C LEU A 53 1.51 -11.04 5.54
N ASP A 54 2.35 -10.71 4.56
CA ASP A 54 2.72 -11.53 3.41
C ASP A 54 3.26 -12.91 3.81
N LYS A 55 3.82 -13.04 5.01
CA LYS A 55 4.37 -14.29 5.55
C LYS A 55 3.44 -14.99 6.53
N LEU A 56 2.47 -14.27 7.07
CA LEU A 56 1.55 -14.76 8.10
C LEU A 56 0.23 -15.30 7.53
N VAL A 57 -0.18 -14.81 6.36
CA VAL A 57 -1.37 -15.31 5.65
C VAL A 57 -1.13 -16.70 5.07
N HIS A 58 -2.21 -17.33 4.61
CA HIS A 58 -2.16 -18.61 3.91
C HIS A 58 -1.20 -18.55 2.71
N GLU A 59 -0.41 -19.60 2.50
CA GLU A 59 0.63 -19.63 1.44
C GLU A 59 0.08 -19.52 0.01
N GLY A 60 -1.21 -19.82 -0.17
CA GLY A 60 -1.94 -19.60 -1.42
C GLY A 60 -2.53 -18.19 -1.57
N ILE A 61 -2.12 -17.21 -0.77
CA ILE A 61 -2.51 -15.80 -0.93
C ILE A 61 -1.27 -15.01 -1.35
N GLU A 62 -1.42 -14.25 -2.43
CA GLU A 62 -0.39 -13.33 -2.90
C GLU A 62 -0.92 -11.90 -2.92
N PHE A 63 -0.16 -10.99 -2.32
CA PHE A 63 -0.45 -9.56 -2.36
C PHE A 63 0.16 -8.93 -3.61
N ILE A 64 -0.68 -8.27 -4.41
CA ILE A 64 -0.21 -7.45 -5.52
C ILE A 64 -0.20 -6.00 -5.08
N HIS A 65 0.95 -5.35 -5.20
CA HIS A 65 1.14 -3.95 -4.87
C HIS A 65 0.91 -3.08 -6.10
N GLY A 66 -0.31 -2.55 -6.20
CA GLY A 66 -0.72 -1.69 -7.29
C GLY A 66 -0.13 -0.27 -7.20
N PRO A 67 -0.51 0.61 -8.14
CA PRO A 67 -0.03 2.00 -8.23
C PRO A 67 -0.64 2.91 -7.14
N GLY A 68 -0.42 2.61 -5.87
CA GLY A 68 -0.99 3.30 -4.71
C GLY A 68 -0.24 4.56 -4.24
N CYS A 69 0.78 4.99 -5.00
CA CYS A 69 1.61 6.14 -4.67
C CYS A 69 1.32 7.27 -5.66
N PRO A 70 0.62 8.35 -5.25
CA PRO A 70 0.21 9.42 -6.17
C PRO A 70 1.40 10.16 -6.80
N VAL A 71 2.50 10.30 -6.07
CA VAL A 71 3.74 10.93 -6.56
C VAL A 71 4.43 10.03 -7.60
N CYS A 72 4.45 8.72 -7.37
CA CYS A 72 5.13 7.75 -8.23
C CYS A 72 4.46 7.60 -9.61
N VAL A 73 3.17 7.94 -9.71
CA VAL A 73 2.40 7.91 -10.97
C VAL A 73 2.13 9.30 -11.53
N LEU A 74 2.76 10.33 -10.98
CA LEU A 74 2.61 11.69 -11.47
C LEU A 74 3.14 11.77 -12.91
N PRO A 75 2.34 12.21 -13.89
CA PRO A 75 2.81 12.36 -15.26
C PRO A 75 3.94 13.37 -15.35
N ARG A 76 4.98 13.09 -16.16
CA ARG A 76 6.12 14.02 -16.36
C ARG A 76 5.67 15.44 -16.72
N ALA A 77 4.69 15.59 -17.62
CA ALA A 77 4.16 16.90 -17.99
C ALA A 77 3.64 17.71 -16.79
N ARG A 78 3.15 17.06 -15.73
CA ARG A 78 2.74 17.75 -14.50
C ARG A 78 3.94 18.27 -13.72
N VAL A 79 5.06 17.57 -13.74
CA VAL A 79 6.31 18.03 -13.11
C VAL A 79 6.84 19.24 -13.88
N ASP A 80 6.85 19.18 -15.21
CA ASP A 80 7.27 20.30 -16.07
C ASP A 80 6.42 21.55 -15.80
N GLU A 81 5.09 21.42 -15.75
CA GLU A 81 4.18 22.51 -15.40
C GLU A 81 4.45 23.09 -13.99
N CYS A 82 4.84 22.25 -13.02
CA CYS A 82 5.20 22.72 -11.68
C CYS A 82 6.50 23.54 -11.70
N ILE A 83 7.49 23.13 -12.49
CA ILE A 83 8.76 23.85 -12.66
C ILE A 83 8.48 25.21 -13.31
N ASP A 84 7.70 25.23 -14.40
CA ASP A 84 7.31 26.46 -15.10
C ASP A 84 6.57 27.46 -14.20
N LEU A 85 5.84 26.97 -13.18
CA LEU A 85 5.19 27.82 -12.18
C LEU A 85 6.18 28.34 -11.14
N ALA A 86 7.11 27.48 -10.70
CA ALA A 86 8.11 27.81 -9.68
C ALA A 86 9.15 28.83 -10.17
N GLU A 87 9.43 28.90 -11.47
CA GLU A 87 10.38 29.84 -12.07
C GLU A 87 9.80 31.26 -12.29
N ARG A 88 8.48 31.45 -12.09
CA ARG A 88 7.83 32.74 -12.34
C ARG A 88 8.19 33.77 -11.27
N PRO A 89 8.50 35.02 -11.66
CA PRO A 89 8.63 36.12 -10.72
C PRO A 89 7.38 36.27 -9.86
N GLU A 90 7.54 36.63 -8.58
CA GLU A 90 6.47 36.85 -7.62
C GLU A 90 5.63 35.59 -7.24
N VAL A 91 6.08 34.38 -7.60
CA VAL A 91 5.42 33.12 -7.20
C VAL A 91 6.19 32.41 -6.09
N ILE A 92 5.49 31.98 -5.05
CA ILE A 92 5.98 31.01 -4.07
C ILE A 92 5.29 29.68 -4.36
N PHE A 93 5.99 28.77 -5.03
CA PHE A 93 5.50 27.41 -5.28
C PHE A 93 5.76 26.51 -4.07
N THR A 94 4.77 25.70 -3.71
CA THR A 94 4.87 24.76 -2.59
C THR A 94 4.46 23.37 -3.04
N THR A 95 5.15 22.35 -2.53
CA THR A 95 4.86 20.95 -2.84
C THR A 95 5.32 20.06 -1.69
N PHE A 96 4.91 18.79 -1.69
CA PHE A 96 5.39 17.80 -0.73
C PHE A 96 6.86 17.44 -0.99
N GLY A 97 7.58 17.08 0.08
CA GLY A 97 9.03 16.86 0.00
C GLY A 97 9.45 15.63 -0.83
N ASP A 98 8.56 14.66 -0.99
CA ASP A 98 8.75 13.50 -1.87
C ASP A 98 8.63 13.88 -3.35
N ALA A 99 7.69 14.75 -3.71
CA ALA A 99 7.53 15.25 -5.07
C ALA A 99 8.76 16.05 -5.56
N MET A 100 9.51 16.71 -4.66
CA MET A 100 10.75 17.42 -4.98
C MET A 100 11.90 16.52 -5.47
N ARG A 101 11.78 15.20 -5.29
CA ARG A 101 12.84 14.22 -5.62
C ARG A 101 12.48 13.35 -6.82
N VAL A 102 11.36 13.65 -7.48
CA VAL A 102 10.96 12.98 -8.72
C VAL A 102 11.93 13.42 -9.83
N PRO A 103 12.52 12.48 -10.60
CA PRO A 103 13.51 12.78 -11.64
C PRO A 103 12.89 13.35 -12.93
#